data_AF-A0A345IK41-F1
#
_entry.id   AF-A0A345IK41-F1
#
_cell.length_a   1.000
_cell.length_b   1.000
_cell.length_c   1.000
_cell.angle_alpha   90.00
_cell.angle_beta   90.00
_cell.angle_gamma   90.00
#
_symmetry.space_group_name_H-M   'P 1'
#
loop_
_entity.id
_entity.type
_entity.pdbx_description
1 polymer ?
#
loop_
_entity_poly.entity_id
_entity_poly.type
_entity_poly.pdbx_seq_one_letter_code
_entity_poly.pdbx_strand_id
1 'polypeptide(L)'
;MFLVVLSLYTLLVSPRGGRDLGVAFALSYLVNTALKYGLNLPRPFTADPTLASEAARATAGGPGLPSGHSQMSATLWLGIAAQLRRPAFTAFAAVLVALVIASRLVLHVHFPSDVLVGLGLGLSFAWLGAHSTFANWNAARWGIPALLLGLTALLPVETPREYSAGLGLLAGYWAARPDFTPPRDWAGRLSVAALGLALIFAVYLGLGAVLGGLGHSPLLRALRYAGVVLIALHGAPLLLRRWLPVRLETQGQTAHRATGQQAEG
;
A
#
# COMPACT_ATOMS: atom_id res chain seq x y z
N MET A 1 0.02 -7.33 7.46
CA MET A 1 0.61 -6.28 8.32
C MET A 1 0.69 -4.92 7.62
N PHE A 2 1.42 -4.76 6.52
CA PHE A 2 1.60 -3.42 5.90
C PHE A 2 0.29 -2.71 5.52
N LEU A 3 -0.67 -3.43 4.94
CA LEU A 3 -2.00 -2.87 4.61
C LEU A 3 -2.76 -2.36 5.84
N VAL A 4 -2.59 -3.00 7.00
CA VAL A 4 -3.22 -2.57 8.26
C VAL A 4 -2.66 -1.21 8.67
N VAL A 5 -1.33 -1.10 8.74
CA VAL A 5 -0.66 0.16 9.11
C VAL A 5 -0.99 1.27 8.11
N LEU A 6 -0.94 0.97 6.81
CA LEU A 6 -1.24 1.96 5.78
C LEU A 6 -2.71 2.40 5.78
N SER A 7 -3.64 1.47 6.05
CA SER A 7 -5.06 1.80 6.21
C SER A 7 -5.29 2.66 7.45
N LEU A 8 -4.68 2.31 8.59
CA LEU A 8 -4.76 3.13 9.80
C LEU A 8 -4.16 4.53 9.58
N TYR A 9 -3.01 4.63 8.92
CA TYR A 9 -2.41 5.92 8.58
C TYR A 9 -3.34 6.76 7.70
N THR A 10 -3.96 6.14 6.69
CA THR A 10 -4.90 6.79 5.79
C THR A 10 -6.16 7.28 6.53
N LEU A 11 -6.74 6.43 7.38
CA LEU A 11 -8.00 6.71 8.09
C LEU A 11 -7.83 7.69 9.26
N LEU A 12 -6.70 7.63 9.98
CA LEU A 12 -6.51 8.32 11.26
C LEU A 12 -5.61 9.54 11.19
N VAL A 13 -4.88 9.73 10.08
CA VAL A 13 -3.82 10.75 10.01
C VAL A 13 -3.88 11.57 8.73
N SER A 14 -3.68 10.94 7.57
CA SER A 14 -3.61 11.66 6.29
C SER A 14 -4.31 10.84 5.20
N PRO A 15 -5.55 11.18 4.84
CA PRO A 15 -6.28 10.44 3.81
C PRO A 15 -5.60 10.52 2.45
N ARG A 16 -5.24 11.74 2.02
CA ARG A 16 -4.55 11.95 0.73
C ARG A 16 -3.12 11.40 0.76
N GLY A 17 -2.34 11.72 1.79
CA GLY A 17 -0.97 11.24 1.91
C GLY A 17 -0.88 9.72 2.05
N GLY A 18 -1.82 9.10 2.77
CA GLY A 18 -1.92 7.65 2.88
C GLY A 18 -2.29 6.96 1.56
N ARG A 19 -3.14 7.58 0.75
CA ARG A 19 -3.42 7.10 -0.62
C ARG A 19 -2.21 7.23 -1.53
N ASP A 20 -1.51 8.36 -1.52
CA ASP A 20 -0.32 8.58 -2.37
C ASP A 20 0.82 7.64 -1.97
N LEU A 21 1.00 7.42 -0.67
CA LEU A 21 1.92 6.40 -0.16
C LEU A 21 1.46 4.99 -0.54
N GLY A 22 0.15 4.72 -0.59
CA GLY A 22 -0.43 3.49 -1.11
C GLY A 22 -0.08 3.20 -2.56
N VAL A 23 -0.16 4.22 -3.43
CA VAL A 23 0.28 4.11 -4.82
C VAL A 23 1.78 3.79 -4.88
N ALA A 24 2.61 4.56 -4.16
CA ALA A 24 4.05 4.33 -4.12
C ALA A 24 4.42 2.95 -3.54
N PHE A 25 3.69 2.48 -2.52
CA PHE A 25 3.86 1.16 -1.92
C PHE A 25 3.51 0.05 -2.92
N ALA A 26 2.40 0.17 -3.66
CA ALA A 26 2.03 -0.82 -4.67
C ALA A 26 3.05 -0.87 -5.82
N LEU A 27 3.55 0.28 -6.27
CA LEU A 27 4.63 0.36 -7.26
C LEU A 27 5.93 -0.26 -6.74
N SER A 28 6.32 0.05 -5.49
CA SER A 28 7.47 -0.55 -4.82
C SER A 28 7.35 -2.08 -4.78
N TYR A 29 6.18 -2.58 -4.40
CA TYR A 29 5.91 -4.01 -4.34
C TYR A 29 6.03 -4.68 -5.72
N LEU A 30 5.52 -4.04 -6.77
CA LEU A 30 5.63 -4.54 -8.15
C LEU A 30 7.08 -4.54 -8.65
N VAL A 31 7.85 -3.48 -8.38
CA VAL A 31 9.28 -3.43 -8.73
C VAL A 31 10.07 -4.50 -7.97
N ASN A 32 9.79 -4.69 -6.67
CA ASN A 32 10.41 -5.77 -5.90
C ASN A 32 10.13 -7.13 -6.55
N THR A 33 8.86 -7.37 -6.89
CA THR A 33 8.40 -8.63 -7.49
C THR A 33 9.05 -8.86 -8.86
N ALA A 34 9.07 -7.84 -9.71
CA ALA A 34 9.68 -7.90 -11.04
C ALA A 34 11.18 -8.22 -10.99
N LEU A 35 11.94 -7.50 -10.15
CA LEU A 35 13.36 -7.76 -9.97
C LEU A 35 13.61 -9.15 -9.36
N LYS A 36 12.78 -9.54 -8.39
CA LYS A 36 12.93 -10.82 -7.70
C LYS A 36 12.78 -12.01 -8.64
N TYR A 37 11.70 -12.06 -9.40
CA TYR A 37 11.47 -13.16 -10.34
C TYR A 37 12.25 -13.03 -11.64
N GLY A 38 12.63 -11.80 -12.04
CA GLY A 38 13.48 -11.57 -13.21
C GLY A 38 14.94 -11.97 -12.99
N LEU A 39 15.51 -11.66 -11.83
CA LEU A 39 16.90 -12.03 -11.50
C LEU A 39 17.01 -13.46 -10.94
N ASN A 40 15.95 -13.95 -10.31
CA ASN A 40 15.82 -15.33 -9.79
C ASN A 40 17.04 -15.82 -8.99
N LEU A 41 17.65 -14.94 -8.20
CA LEU A 41 18.87 -15.28 -7.46
C LEU A 41 18.58 -16.18 -6.25
N PRO A 42 19.50 -17.12 -5.93
CA PRO A 42 19.36 -18.01 -4.80
C PRO A 42 19.39 -17.27 -3.45
N ARG A 43 18.94 -17.94 -2.39
CA ARG A 43 19.05 -17.46 -1.00
C ARG A 43 20.20 -18.19 -0.30
N PRO A 44 20.71 -17.71 0.84
CA PRO A 44 21.79 -18.39 1.54
C PRO A 44 21.46 -19.88 1.84
N PHE A 45 20.23 -20.15 2.30
CA PHE A 45 19.79 -21.49 2.63
C PHE A 45 19.50 -22.42 1.43
N THR A 46 19.60 -21.95 0.18
CA THR A 46 19.43 -22.86 -0.97
C THR A 46 20.66 -23.74 -1.18
N ALA A 47 21.85 -23.23 -0.82
CA ALA A 47 23.10 -24.00 -0.87
C ALA A 47 23.25 -24.90 0.38
N ASP A 48 22.88 -24.37 1.55
CA ASP A 48 22.88 -25.12 2.81
C ASP A 48 21.55 -24.89 3.56
N PRO A 49 20.60 -25.84 3.48
CA PRO A 49 19.31 -25.73 4.15
C PRO A 49 19.38 -25.65 5.67
N THR A 50 20.50 -26.01 6.30
CA THR A 50 20.67 -25.99 7.77
C THR A 50 20.87 -24.58 8.32
N LEU A 51 21.25 -23.62 7.47
CA LEU A 51 21.48 -22.22 7.86
C LEU A 51 20.23 -21.49 8.36
N ALA A 52 19.04 -21.91 7.91
CA ALA A 52 17.78 -21.28 8.24
C ALA A 52 16.77 -22.31 8.73
N SER A 53 16.18 -22.06 9.90
CA SER A 53 15.11 -22.90 10.44
C SER A 53 13.92 -22.98 9.47
N GLU A 54 13.09 -24.02 9.59
CA GLU A 54 11.87 -24.13 8.80
C GLU A 54 10.95 -22.92 8.94
N ALA A 55 10.77 -22.42 10.17
CA ALA A 55 10.02 -21.21 10.43
C ALA A 55 10.62 -19.99 9.70
N ALA A 56 11.95 -19.84 9.70
CA ALA A 56 12.61 -18.75 8.98
C ALA A 56 12.37 -18.83 7.47
N ARG A 57 12.53 -20.04 6.89
CA ARG A 57 12.30 -20.32 5.46
C ARG A 57 10.84 -20.05 5.05
N ALA A 58 9.87 -20.38 5.90
CA ALA A 58 8.45 -20.10 5.66
C ALA A 58 8.16 -18.59 5.50
N THR A 59 8.97 -17.72 6.11
CA THR A 59 8.86 -16.26 5.93
C THR A 59 9.58 -15.73 4.68
N ALA A 60 10.32 -16.58 3.96
CA ALA A 60 11.25 -16.20 2.90
C ALA A 60 10.79 -16.69 1.52
N GLY A 61 9.56 -16.32 1.13
CA GLY A 61 8.98 -16.69 -0.15
C GLY A 61 9.73 -16.12 -1.37
N GLY A 62 9.75 -16.91 -2.45
CA GLY A 62 10.36 -16.54 -3.74
C GLY A 62 11.88 -16.33 -3.69
N PRO A 63 12.48 -15.86 -4.79
CA PRO A 63 13.92 -15.62 -4.93
C PRO A 63 14.51 -14.62 -3.91
N GLY A 64 15.85 -14.54 -3.83
CA GLY A 64 16.59 -13.71 -2.88
C GLY A 64 16.48 -12.21 -3.13
N LEU A 65 17.25 -11.70 -4.09
CA LEU A 65 17.37 -10.26 -4.39
C LEU A 65 16.12 -9.70 -5.09
N PRO A 66 15.55 -8.54 -4.69
CA PRO A 66 15.80 -7.79 -3.46
C PRO A 66 14.95 -8.28 -2.28
N SER A 67 15.38 -7.97 -1.06
CA SER A 67 14.62 -8.28 0.15
C SER A 67 13.32 -7.47 0.22
N GLY A 68 12.19 -8.15 0.07
CA GLY A 68 10.86 -7.53 0.18
C GLY A 68 10.58 -6.99 1.58
N HIS A 69 11.09 -7.63 2.64
CA HIS A 69 10.95 -7.11 4.00
C HIS A 69 11.65 -5.76 4.15
N SER A 70 12.92 -5.66 3.69
CA SER A 70 13.68 -4.41 3.70
C SER A 70 12.98 -3.30 2.90
N GLN A 71 12.61 -3.62 1.65
CA GLN A 71 12.01 -2.64 0.74
C GLN A 71 10.63 -2.16 1.20
N MET A 72 9.73 -3.07 1.57
CA MET A 72 8.38 -2.69 1.97
C MET A 72 8.36 -2.01 3.34
N SER A 73 9.22 -2.40 4.28
CA SER A 73 9.34 -1.69 5.57
C SER A 73 9.86 -0.28 5.39
N ALA A 74 10.91 -0.10 4.57
CA ALA A 74 11.47 1.21 4.29
C ALA A 74 10.45 2.11 3.56
N THR A 75 9.80 1.59 2.51
CA THR A 75 8.75 2.32 1.77
C THR A 75 7.66 2.85 2.71
N LEU A 76 7.13 1.97 3.58
CA LEU A 76 6.03 2.34 4.46
C LEU A 76 6.46 3.26 5.60
N TRP A 77 7.40 2.81 6.45
CA TRP A 77 7.70 3.51 7.70
C TRP A 77 8.44 4.82 7.45
N LEU A 78 9.40 4.83 6.54
CA LEU A 78 10.13 6.05 6.20
C LEU A 78 9.29 6.97 5.30
N GLY A 79 8.36 6.41 4.49
CA GLY A 79 7.36 7.20 3.77
C GLY A 79 6.41 7.95 4.71
N ILE A 80 5.87 7.25 5.72
CA ILE A 80 5.06 7.90 6.78
C ILE A 80 5.90 8.94 7.52
N ALA A 81 7.14 8.63 7.88
CA ALA A 81 8.02 9.56 8.58
C ALA A 81 8.29 10.84 7.76
N ALA A 82 8.55 10.69 6.46
CA ALA A 82 8.75 11.80 5.54
C ALA A 82 7.50 12.68 5.40
N GLN A 83 6.30 12.09 5.37
CA GLN A 83 5.05 12.85 5.36
C GLN A 83 4.74 13.54 6.70
N LEU A 84 5.05 12.90 7.83
CA LEU A 84 4.79 13.45 9.16
C LEU A 84 5.76 14.56 9.58
N ARG A 85 7.02 14.48 9.11
CA ARG A 85 8.11 15.42 9.45
C ARG A 85 8.30 15.59 10.97
N ARG A 86 8.16 14.49 11.73
CA ARG A 86 8.34 14.45 13.19
C ARG A 86 9.63 13.71 13.55
N PRO A 87 10.65 14.36 14.12
CA PRO A 87 11.98 13.75 14.30
C PRO A 87 11.95 12.49 15.17
N ALA A 88 11.16 12.49 16.26
CA ALA A 88 10.99 11.31 17.10
C ALA A 88 10.40 10.11 16.35
N PHE A 89 9.40 10.35 15.49
CA PHE A 89 8.82 9.28 14.67
C PHE A 89 9.79 8.84 13.57
N THR A 90 10.56 9.75 12.98
CA THR A 90 11.60 9.40 12.00
C THR A 90 12.66 8.49 12.62
N ALA A 91 13.13 8.81 13.83
CA ALA A 91 14.07 7.97 14.56
C ALA A 91 13.47 6.58 14.84
N PHE A 92 12.23 6.52 15.32
CA PHE A 92 11.51 5.26 15.53
C PHE A 92 11.39 4.43 14.24
N ALA A 93 10.96 5.05 13.14
CA ALA A 93 10.82 4.40 11.85
C ALA A 93 12.16 3.86 11.32
N ALA A 94 13.24 4.64 11.46
CA ALA A 94 14.58 4.22 11.07
C ALA A 94 15.07 3.02 11.89
N VAL A 95 14.91 3.06 13.21
CA VAL A 95 15.26 1.93 14.10
C VAL A 95 14.45 0.69 13.74
N LEU A 96 13.14 0.83 13.52
CA LEU A 96 12.28 -0.30 13.15
C LEU A 96 12.70 -0.92 11.81
N VAL A 97 13.02 -0.12 10.80
CA VAL A 97 13.52 -0.63 9.51
C VAL A 97 14.87 -1.32 9.68
N ALA A 98 15.77 -0.78 10.49
CA ALA A 98 17.06 -1.40 10.80
C ALA A 98 16.88 -2.77 11.50
N LEU A 99 15.95 -2.87 12.46
CA LEU A 99 15.62 -4.13 13.13
C LEU A 99 15.02 -5.16 12.15
N VAL A 100 14.14 -4.73 11.24
CA VAL A 100 13.62 -5.60 10.18
C VAL A 100 14.75 -6.11 9.30
N ILE A 101 15.66 -5.25 8.86
CA ILE A 101 16.83 -5.64 8.05
C ILE A 101 17.71 -6.64 8.81
N ALA A 102 18.07 -6.33 10.05
CA ALA A 102 18.89 -7.19 10.89
C ALA A 102 18.25 -8.57 11.06
N SER A 103 16.92 -8.64 11.27
CA SER A 103 16.22 -9.92 11.39
C SER A 103 16.39 -10.81 10.14
N ARG A 104 16.45 -10.23 8.93
CA ARG A 104 16.59 -11.00 7.69
C ARG A 104 17.99 -11.58 7.53
N LEU A 105 19.00 -10.91 8.08
CA LEU A 105 20.38 -11.37 8.06
C LEU A 105 20.60 -12.45 9.12
N VAL A 106 20.14 -12.21 10.36
CA VAL A 106 20.27 -13.17 11.48
C VAL A 106 19.55 -14.49 11.20
N LEU A 107 18.43 -14.43 10.47
CA LEU A 107 17.69 -15.64 10.05
C LEU A 107 18.33 -16.35 8.83
N HIS A 108 19.43 -15.84 8.28
CA HIS A 108 20.11 -16.36 7.08
C HIS A 108 19.21 -16.56 5.86
N VAL A 109 18.16 -15.75 5.76
CA VAL A 109 17.19 -15.81 4.66
C VAL A 109 17.53 -14.87 3.51
N HIS A 110 18.48 -13.96 3.71
CA HIS A 110 18.95 -13.00 2.71
C HIS A 110 20.44 -12.72 2.84
N PHE A 111 21.07 -12.41 1.71
CA PHE A 111 22.41 -11.85 1.72
C PHE A 111 22.39 -10.35 2.08
N PRO A 112 23.52 -9.77 2.53
CA PRO A 112 23.64 -8.32 2.73
C PRO A 112 23.26 -7.48 1.50
N SER A 113 23.62 -7.94 0.29
CA SER A 113 23.23 -7.29 -0.96
C SER A 113 21.70 -7.20 -1.12
N ASP A 114 20.97 -8.27 -0.79
CA ASP A 114 19.51 -8.32 -0.89
C ASP A 114 18.83 -7.23 -0.06
N VAL A 115 19.31 -7.04 1.17
CA VAL A 115 18.73 -6.08 2.11
C VAL A 115 19.14 -4.65 1.80
N LEU A 116 20.36 -4.42 1.31
CA LEU A 116 20.85 -3.10 0.91
C LEU A 116 20.14 -2.60 -0.36
N VAL A 117 20.01 -3.45 -1.38
CA VAL A 117 19.25 -3.11 -2.60
C VAL A 117 17.78 -2.89 -2.26
N GLY A 118 17.20 -3.73 -1.39
CA GLY A 118 15.85 -3.54 -0.89
C GLY A 118 15.67 -2.21 -0.17
N LEU A 119 16.61 -1.83 0.71
CA LEU A 119 16.58 -0.56 1.44
C LEU A 119 16.67 0.62 0.48
N GLY A 120 17.59 0.58 -0.49
CA GLY A 120 17.73 1.62 -1.51
C GLY A 120 16.44 1.85 -2.29
N LEU A 121 15.86 0.78 -2.83
CA LEU A 121 14.56 0.84 -3.51
C LEU A 121 13.46 1.38 -2.59
N GLY A 122 13.43 0.91 -1.34
CA GLY A 122 12.44 1.32 -0.35
C GLY A 122 12.52 2.81 -0.01
N LEU A 123 13.72 3.37 0.09
CA LEU A 123 13.95 4.80 0.27
C LEU A 123 13.48 5.60 -0.95
N SER A 124 13.74 5.12 -2.17
CA SER A 124 13.27 5.77 -3.40
C SER A 124 11.74 5.85 -3.44
N PHE A 125 11.05 4.77 -3.09
CA PHE A 125 9.58 4.74 -3.06
C PHE A 125 8.98 5.48 -1.86
N ALA A 126 9.66 5.51 -0.71
CA ALA A 126 9.30 6.38 0.41
C ALA A 126 9.36 7.86 0.00
N TRP A 127 10.42 8.26 -0.70
CA TRP A 127 10.54 9.61 -1.25
C TRP A 127 9.43 9.91 -2.26
N LEU A 128 9.17 8.98 -3.18
CA LEU A 128 8.09 9.11 -4.18
C LEU A 128 6.74 9.33 -3.49
N GLY A 129 6.38 8.49 -2.53
CA GLY A 129 5.11 8.60 -1.81
C GLY A 129 4.97 9.84 -0.93
N ALA A 130 6.08 10.45 -0.51
CA ALA A 130 6.07 11.66 0.32
C ALA A 130 6.06 12.97 -0.50
N HIS A 131 6.57 12.94 -1.73
CA HIS A 131 6.76 14.16 -2.54
C HIS A 131 5.95 14.19 -3.85
N SER A 132 5.36 13.07 -4.26
CA SER A 132 4.53 13.01 -5.47
C SER A 132 3.05 13.12 -5.11
N THR A 133 2.31 13.85 -5.94
CA THR A 133 0.85 13.82 -5.92
C THR A 133 0.38 13.10 -7.17
N PHE A 134 -0.29 11.96 -7.00
CA PHE A 134 -0.76 11.20 -8.15
C PHE A 134 -2.12 11.75 -8.58
N ALA A 135 -2.11 12.72 -9.51
CA ALA A 135 -3.34 13.34 -9.99
C ALA A 135 -4.33 12.29 -10.52
N ASN A 136 -5.55 12.29 -9.98
CA ASN A 136 -6.60 11.35 -10.36
C ASN A 136 -7.92 12.07 -10.65
N TRP A 137 -7.87 13.32 -11.09
CA TRP A 137 -9.05 14.17 -11.34
C TRP A 137 -9.73 13.91 -12.69
N ASN A 138 -9.05 13.23 -13.62
CA ASN A 138 -9.48 13.00 -14.99
C ASN A 138 -9.91 11.53 -15.24
N ALA A 139 -10.25 11.21 -16.49
CA ALA A 139 -10.62 9.86 -16.93
C ALA A 139 -9.56 8.78 -16.59
N ALA A 140 -8.28 9.16 -16.43
CA ALA A 140 -7.20 8.25 -16.06
C ALA A 140 -7.39 7.63 -14.67
N ARG A 141 -8.25 8.21 -13.82
CA ARG A 141 -8.67 7.60 -12.55
C ARG A 141 -9.24 6.20 -12.74
N TRP A 142 -10.01 5.99 -13.81
CA TRP A 142 -10.68 4.72 -14.10
C TRP A 142 -9.97 3.96 -15.23
N GLY A 143 -9.42 4.68 -16.21
CA GLY A 143 -8.66 4.08 -17.31
C GLY A 143 -7.44 3.29 -16.85
N ILE A 144 -6.63 3.83 -15.92
CA ILE A 144 -5.43 3.14 -15.42
C ILE A 144 -5.79 1.88 -14.62
N PRO A 145 -6.70 1.91 -13.62
CA PRO A 145 -7.13 0.70 -12.93
C PRO A 145 -7.76 -0.34 -13.87
N ALA A 146 -8.58 0.08 -14.83
CA ALA A 146 -9.16 -0.82 -15.83
C ALA A 146 -8.06 -1.49 -16.68
N LEU A 147 -7.06 -0.74 -17.12
CA LEU A 147 -5.89 -1.27 -17.82
C LEU A 147 -5.12 -2.26 -16.95
N LEU A 148 -4.81 -1.91 -15.70
CA LEU A 148 -4.07 -2.79 -14.78
C LEU A 148 -4.83 -4.09 -14.51
N LEU A 149 -6.15 -4.02 -14.29
CA LEU A 149 -6.99 -5.21 -14.12
C LEU A 149 -7.08 -6.00 -15.43
N GLY A 150 -7.18 -5.34 -16.58
CA GLY A 150 -7.12 -5.98 -17.89
C GLY A 150 -5.82 -6.76 -18.09
N LEU A 151 -4.67 -6.16 -17.75
CA LEU A 151 -3.37 -6.83 -17.77
C LEU A 151 -3.35 -8.07 -16.85
N THR A 152 -3.98 -8.01 -15.67
CA THR A 152 -4.09 -9.19 -14.80
C THR A 152 -4.93 -10.32 -15.38
N ALA A 153 -5.91 -10.01 -16.24
CA ALA A 153 -6.71 -11.04 -16.92
C ALA A 153 -5.91 -11.80 -17.98
N LEU A 154 -4.82 -11.21 -18.48
CA LEU A 154 -3.92 -11.80 -19.47
C LEU A 154 -2.77 -12.59 -18.84
N LEU A 155 -2.59 -12.51 -17.51
CA LEU A 155 -1.51 -13.24 -16.84
C LEU A 155 -1.84 -14.74 -16.76
N PRO A 156 -0.85 -15.62 -17.03
CA PRO A 156 -0.96 -17.05 -16.77
C PRO A 156 -1.29 -17.35 -15.30
N VAL A 157 -2.03 -18.42 -15.03
CA VAL A 157 -2.46 -18.81 -13.67
C VAL A 157 -1.26 -19.12 -12.77
N GLU A 158 -0.17 -19.59 -13.37
CA GLU A 158 1.11 -19.94 -12.75
C GLU A 158 1.93 -18.71 -12.35
N THR A 159 1.54 -17.52 -12.84
CA THR A 159 2.23 -16.27 -12.51
C THR A 159 2.26 -16.10 -10.99
N PRO A 160 3.43 -15.76 -10.40
CA PRO A 160 3.53 -15.55 -8.97
C PRO A 160 2.47 -14.58 -8.44
N ARG A 161 1.83 -14.97 -7.33
CA ARG A 161 0.65 -14.26 -6.79
C ARG A 161 0.93 -12.79 -6.50
N GLU A 162 2.19 -12.46 -6.22
CA GLU A 162 2.68 -11.13 -5.93
C GLU A 162 2.36 -10.15 -7.08
N TYR A 163 2.44 -10.56 -8.35
CA TYR A 163 2.10 -9.68 -9.47
C TYR A 163 0.63 -9.24 -9.44
N SER A 164 -0.29 -10.21 -9.37
CA SER A 164 -1.72 -9.92 -9.31
C SER A 164 -2.12 -9.14 -8.06
N ALA A 165 -1.51 -9.44 -6.90
CA ALA A 165 -1.76 -8.70 -5.68
C ALA A 165 -1.28 -7.24 -5.79
N GLY A 166 -0.07 -7.03 -6.32
CA GLY A 166 0.50 -5.69 -6.53
C GLY A 166 -0.31 -4.85 -7.52
N LEU A 167 -0.73 -5.44 -8.64
CA LEU A 167 -1.56 -4.78 -9.64
C LEU A 167 -2.94 -4.43 -9.09
N GLY A 168 -3.56 -5.33 -8.30
CA GLY A 168 -4.80 -5.05 -7.59
C GLY A 168 -4.68 -3.92 -6.56
N LEU A 169 -3.62 -3.92 -5.76
CA LEU A 169 -3.34 -2.84 -4.81
C LEU A 169 -3.13 -1.50 -5.54
N LEU A 170 -2.36 -1.50 -6.63
CA LEU A 170 -2.12 -0.30 -7.43
C LEU A 170 -3.42 0.22 -8.04
N ALA A 171 -4.24 -0.65 -8.64
CA ALA A 171 -5.54 -0.30 -9.19
C ALA A 171 -6.46 0.32 -8.12
N GLY A 172 -6.52 -0.29 -6.93
CA GLY A 172 -7.32 0.21 -5.80
C GLY A 172 -6.87 1.57 -5.30
N TYR A 173 -5.57 1.75 -5.01
CA TYR A 173 -5.06 3.03 -4.51
C TYR A 173 -5.11 4.13 -5.58
N TRP A 174 -4.91 3.78 -6.85
CA TRP A 174 -5.01 4.74 -7.94
C TRP A 174 -6.44 5.28 -8.09
N ALA A 175 -7.43 4.37 -8.10
CA ALA A 175 -8.86 4.69 -8.20
C ALA A 175 -9.40 5.46 -6.97
N ALA A 176 -8.82 5.22 -5.79
CA ALA A 176 -9.31 5.79 -4.54
C ALA A 176 -9.18 7.32 -4.48
N ARG A 177 -10.23 7.97 -3.98
CA ARG A 177 -10.25 9.41 -3.66
C ARG A 177 -10.75 9.62 -2.22
N PRO A 178 -9.86 9.51 -1.22
CA PRO A 178 -10.29 9.65 0.16
C PRO A 178 -10.64 11.10 0.48
N ASP A 179 -11.93 11.38 0.55
CA ASP A 179 -12.57 12.68 0.67
C ASP A 179 -13.12 12.95 2.08
N PHE A 180 -12.60 12.29 3.11
CA PHE A 180 -13.04 12.47 4.50
C PHE A 180 -12.01 13.24 5.35
N THR A 181 -12.43 13.72 6.51
CA THR A 181 -11.54 14.27 7.54
C THR A 181 -11.28 13.23 8.65
N PRO A 182 -10.02 13.00 9.06
CA PRO A 182 -9.72 12.10 10.18
C PRO A 182 -10.31 12.57 11.52
N PRO A 183 -10.64 11.65 12.44
CA PRO A 183 -11.12 11.99 13.77
C PRO A 183 -10.04 12.71 14.59
N ARG A 184 -10.45 13.70 15.38
CA ARG A 184 -9.55 14.51 16.23
C ARG A 184 -9.49 14.03 17.66
N ASP A 185 -10.60 13.52 18.19
CA ASP A 185 -10.71 13.03 19.56
C ASP A 185 -10.29 11.56 19.68
N TRP A 186 -9.88 11.16 20.88
CA TRP A 186 -9.34 9.82 21.13
C TRP A 186 -10.39 8.72 20.89
N ALA A 187 -11.65 8.97 21.27
CA ALA A 187 -12.73 8.00 21.15
C ALA A 187 -13.06 7.75 19.68
N GLY A 188 -13.09 8.79 18.86
CA GLY A 188 -13.23 8.69 17.41
C GLY A 188 -12.05 7.95 16.77
N ARG A 189 -10.80 8.24 17.18
CA ARG A 189 -9.62 7.52 16.67
C ARG A 189 -9.66 6.03 16.99
N LEU A 190 -10.03 5.67 18.22
CA LEU A 190 -10.21 4.27 18.61
C LEU A 190 -11.36 3.59 17.86
N SER A 191 -12.50 4.27 17.75
CA SER A 191 -13.69 3.71 17.08
C SER A 191 -13.38 3.45 15.61
N VAL A 192 -12.75 4.40 14.92
CA VAL A 192 -12.32 4.24 13.53
C VAL A 192 -11.25 3.17 13.38
N ALA A 193 -10.28 3.09 14.29
CA ALA A 193 -9.27 2.03 14.26
C ALA A 193 -9.91 0.64 14.39
N ALA A 194 -10.74 0.44 15.42
CA ALA A 194 -11.35 -0.85 15.70
C ALA A 194 -12.37 -1.25 14.62
N LEU A 195 -13.37 -0.40 14.35
CA LEU A 195 -14.44 -0.69 13.40
C LEU A 195 -13.93 -0.70 11.95
N GLY A 196 -13.02 0.22 11.61
CA GLY A 196 -12.40 0.28 10.29
C GLY A 196 -11.57 -0.96 10.00
N LEU A 197 -10.73 -1.40 10.94
CA LEU A 197 -10.00 -2.66 10.76
C LEU A 197 -10.90 -3.87 10.73
N ALA A 198 -11.91 -3.94 11.60
CA ALA A 198 -12.89 -5.04 11.59
C ALA A 198 -13.58 -5.13 10.21
N LEU A 199 -14.01 -4.00 9.65
CA LEU A 199 -14.58 -3.94 8.30
C LEU A 199 -13.58 -4.39 7.22
N ILE A 200 -12.34 -3.87 7.26
CA ILE A 200 -11.30 -4.23 6.28
C ILE A 200 -11.00 -5.73 6.33
N PHE A 201 -10.91 -6.32 7.52
CA PHE A 201 -10.71 -7.76 7.68
C PHE A 201 -11.93 -8.56 7.21
N ALA A 202 -13.14 -8.14 7.58
CA ALA A 202 -14.37 -8.78 7.12
C ALA A 202 -14.45 -8.78 5.59
N VAL A 203 -14.11 -7.67 4.93
CA VAL A 203 -14.08 -7.57 3.47
C VAL A 203 -12.94 -8.39 2.87
N TYR A 204 -11.74 -8.37 3.46
CA TYR A 204 -10.62 -9.18 2.98
C TYR A 204 -10.94 -10.68 3.02
N LEU A 205 -11.59 -11.15 4.09
CA LEU A 205 -12.03 -12.54 4.24
C LEU A 205 -13.21 -12.85 3.32
N GLY A 206 -14.23 -11.99 3.31
CA GLY A 206 -15.45 -12.16 2.51
C GLY A 206 -15.16 -12.16 1.01
N LEU A 207 -14.41 -11.19 0.49
CA LEU A 207 -13.96 -11.21 -0.91
C LEU A 207 -13.06 -12.41 -1.20
N GLY A 208 -12.27 -12.86 -0.23
CA GLY A 208 -11.48 -14.09 -0.35
C GLY A 208 -12.34 -15.33 -0.54
N ALA A 209 -13.41 -15.47 0.25
CA ALA A 209 -14.33 -16.59 0.17
C ALA A 209 -15.18 -16.55 -1.11
N VAL A 210 -15.77 -15.38 -1.43
CA VAL A 210 -16.63 -15.21 -2.60
C VAL A 210 -15.83 -15.39 -3.89
N LEU A 211 -14.73 -14.65 -4.06
CA LEU A 211 -13.96 -14.72 -5.31
C LEU A 211 -13.19 -16.03 -5.42
N GLY A 212 -12.75 -16.62 -4.31
CA GLY A 212 -12.13 -17.95 -4.30
C GLY A 212 -13.10 -19.06 -4.72
N GLY A 213 -14.39 -18.93 -4.37
CA GLY A 213 -15.44 -19.83 -4.83
C GLY A 213 -15.72 -19.75 -6.34
N LEU A 214 -15.36 -18.63 -6.99
CA LEU A 214 -15.47 -18.44 -8.44
C LEU A 214 -14.25 -18.98 -9.22
N GLY A 215 -13.16 -19.33 -8.52
CA GLY A 215 -11.94 -19.87 -9.12
C GLY A 215 -10.66 -19.16 -8.66
N HIS A 216 -9.53 -19.61 -9.21
CA HIS A 216 -8.19 -19.19 -8.78
C HIS A 216 -7.43 -18.39 -9.84
N SER A 217 -8.09 -17.44 -10.52
CA SER A 217 -7.45 -16.63 -11.57
C SER A 217 -6.66 -15.42 -11.01
N PRO A 218 -5.62 -14.95 -11.70
CA PRO A 218 -4.90 -13.73 -11.34
C PRO A 218 -5.82 -12.49 -11.27
N LEU A 219 -6.81 -12.40 -12.17
CA LEU A 219 -7.81 -11.31 -12.15
C LEU A 219 -8.63 -11.30 -10.86
N LEU A 220 -9.17 -12.45 -10.44
CA LEU A 220 -9.96 -12.54 -9.21
C LEU A 220 -9.13 -12.14 -7.98
N ARG A 221 -7.84 -12.52 -7.96
CA ARG A 221 -6.91 -12.07 -6.93
C ARG A 221 -6.70 -10.56 -6.95
N ALA A 222 -6.49 -9.97 -8.13
CA ALA A 222 -6.32 -8.53 -8.26
C ALA A 222 -7.58 -7.76 -7.83
N LEU A 223 -8.76 -8.23 -8.23
CA LEU A 223 -10.07 -7.69 -7.82
C LEU A 223 -10.25 -7.72 -6.30
N ARG A 224 -9.84 -8.82 -5.64
CA ARG A 224 -9.85 -8.91 -4.18
C ARG A 224 -9.07 -7.77 -3.53
N TYR A 225 -7.82 -7.56 -3.94
CA TYR A 225 -6.96 -6.52 -3.34
C TYR A 225 -7.43 -5.11 -3.69
N ALA A 226 -7.88 -4.87 -4.93
CA ALA A 226 -8.46 -3.60 -5.34
C ALA A 226 -9.73 -3.28 -4.52
N GLY A 227 -10.62 -4.26 -4.36
CA GLY A 227 -11.86 -4.14 -3.58
C GLY A 227 -11.59 -3.84 -2.11
N VAL A 228 -10.61 -4.52 -1.49
CA VAL A 228 -10.19 -4.23 -0.11
C VAL A 228 -9.74 -2.78 0.04
N VAL A 229 -8.90 -2.28 -0.87
CA VAL A 229 -8.42 -0.88 -0.81
C VAL A 229 -9.59 0.10 -1.01
N LEU A 230 -10.46 -0.14 -1.98
CA LEU A 230 -11.62 0.73 -2.24
C LEU A 230 -12.58 0.77 -1.06
N ILE A 231 -12.86 -0.38 -0.43
CA ILE A 231 -13.68 -0.41 0.79
C ILE A 231 -12.96 0.27 1.95
N ALA A 232 -11.66 0.08 2.12
CA ALA A 232 -10.91 0.77 3.15
C ALA A 232 -10.97 2.30 2.99
N LEU A 233 -10.85 2.82 1.78
CA LEU A 233 -10.72 4.26 1.52
C LEU A 233 -12.04 4.98 1.20
N HIS A 234 -13.10 4.25 0.84
CA HIS A 234 -14.43 4.81 0.57
C HIS A 234 -15.53 4.18 1.44
N GLY A 235 -15.57 2.86 1.55
CA GLY A 235 -16.57 2.15 2.35
C GLY A 235 -16.49 2.46 3.84
N ALA A 236 -15.28 2.42 4.43
CA ALA A 236 -15.09 2.71 5.85
C ALA A 236 -15.47 4.15 6.21
N PRO A 237 -15.04 5.20 5.47
CA PRO A 237 -15.53 6.57 5.69
C PRO A 237 -17.05 6.73 5.57
N LEU A 238 -17.69 6.06 4.62
CA LEU A 238 -19.14 6.13 4.45
C LEU A 238 -19.90 5.50 5.63
N LEU A 239 -19.47 4.31 6.08
CA LEU A 239 -20.09 3.60 7.20
C LEU A 239 -19.79 4.27 8.55
N LEU A 240 -18.61 4.86 8.70
CA LEU A 240 -18.15 5.53 9.91
C LEU A 240 -18.26 7.05 9.82
N ARG A 241 -19.20 7.57 8.99
CA ARG A 241 -19.40 9.00 8.72
C ARG A 241 -19.54 9.88 9.96
N ARG A 242 -19.97 9.31 11.08
CA ARG A 242 -20.02 9.96 12.39
C ARG A 242 -18.63 10.49 12.82
N TRP A 243 -17.59 9.72 12.54
CA TRP A 243 -16.20 10.05 12.90
C TRP A 243 -15.34 10.45 11.70
N LEU A 244 -15.77 10.11 10.49
CA LEU A 244 -15.10 10.42 9.22
C LEU A 244 -16.03 11.25 8.31
N PRO A 245 -16.33 12.51 8.65
CA PRO A 245 -17.23 13.30 7.83
C PRO A 245 -16.65 13.49 6.43
N VAL A 246 -17.45 13.16 5.42
CA VAL A 246 -17.12 13.33 4.01
C VAL A 246 -17.16 14.82 3.68
N ARG A 247 -16.10 15.32 3.04
CA ARG A 247 -16.05 16.66 2.49
C ARG A 247 -16.96 16.68 1.27
N LEU A 248 -18.15 17.26 1.42
CA LEU A 248 -18.93 17.68 0.28
C LEU A 248 -18.07 18.68 -0.50
N GLU A 249 -17.69 18.35 -1.73
CA GLU A 249 -17.12 19.36 -2.63
C GLU A 249 -18.18 20.46 -2.74
N THR A 250 -17.90 21.64 -2.18
CA THR A 250 -18.63 22.86 -2.51
C THR A 250 -18.31 23.19 -3.96
N GLN A 251 -18.94 22.47 -4.89
CA GLN A 251 -19.08 22.90 -6.27
C GLN A 251 -19.92 24.18 -6.22
N GLY A 252 -19.29 25.36 -6.28
CA GLY A 252 -20.04 26.60 -6.46
C GLY A 252 -19.46 27.92 -5.98
N GLN A 253 -18.29 28.00 -5.34
CA GLN A 253 -17.80 29.31 -4.81
C GLN A 253 -16.60 29.93 -5.54
N THR A 254 -15.96 29.23 -6.49
CA THR A 254 -14.91 29.83 -7.33
C THR A 254 -15.45 30.51 -8.60
N ALA A 255 -16.67 30.19 -9.04
CA ALA A 255 -17.29 30.85 -10.20
C ALA A 255 -17.77 32.29 -9.89
N HIS A 256 -18.07 32.62 -8.63
CA HIS A 256 -18.60 33.94 -8.27
C HIS A 256 -17.53 35.01 -8.00
N ARG A 257 -16.27 34.62 -7.79
CA ARG A 257 -15.15 35.58 -7.61
C ARG A 257 -14.51 36.03 -8.92
N ALA A 258 -14.63 35.26 -10.00
CA ALA A 258 -14.07 35.63 -11.31
C ALA A 258 -14.96 36.65 -12.06
N THR A 259 -16.28 36.63 -11.85
CA THR A 259 -17.23 37.58 -12.47
C THR A 259 -17.45 38.85 -11.66
N GLY A 260 -17.17 38.86 -10.36
CA GLY A 260 -17.28 40.07 -9.52
C GLY A 260 -16.11 41.06 -9.66
N GLN A 261 -14.97 40.63 -10.19
CA GLN A 261 -13.77 41.46 -10.35
C GLN A 261 -13.61 42.07 -11.76
N GLN A 262 -14.47 41.72 -12.71
CA GLN A 262 -14.48 42.31 -14.07
C GLN A 262 -15.57 43.38 -14.25
N ALA A 263 -16.32 43.71 -13.19
CA ALA A 263 -17.36 44.75 -13.22
C ALA A 263 -16.96 46.06 -12.50
N GLU A 264 -15.76 46.15 -11.89
CA GLU A 264 -15.32 47.32 -11.11
C GLU A 264 -13.87 47.76 -11.38
N GLY A 265 -13.32 47.55 -12.59
CA GLY A 265 -11.96 47.99 -12.93
C GLY A 265 -11.82 48.48 -14.35
#